data_AF-A0A660NIW6-F1
#
_entry.id   AF-A0A660NIW6-F1
#
_cell.length_a   1.000
_cell.length_b   1.000
_cell.length_c   1.000
_cell.angle_alpha   90.00
_cell.angle_beta   90.00
_cell.angle_gamma   90.00
#
_symmetry.space_group_name_H-M   'P 1'
#
loop_
_entity.id
_entity.type
_entity.pdbx_description
1 polymer ?
#
loop_
_entity_poly.entity_id
_entity_poly.type
_entity_poly.pdbx_seq_one_letter_code
_entity_poly.pdbx_strand_id
1 'polypeptide(L)'
;MFEQMTDALDFHGRALQLRASRQETIASNIANADTPNFKAKDFDFGAALREASGMPASDAGSRAALPAAEGGLSTVALARTHRGHQQLGGSLKSGGQPDLKYVHPEQPSM
;
A
#
# COMPACT_ATOMS: atom_id res chain seq x y z
N MET A 1 -20.32 -16.00 -24.79
CA MET A 1 -19.06 -15.53 -25.43
C MET A 1 -18.89 -14.03 -25.27
N PHE A 2 -19.94 -13.21 -25.45
CA PHE A 2 -19.89 -11.77 -25.18
C PHE A 2 -19.56 -11.42 -23.72
N GLU A 3 -20.12 -12.11 -22.74
CA GLU A 3 -19.80 -11.88 -21.31
C GLU A 3 -18.31 -12.03 -21.01
N GLN A 4 -17.64 -13.06 -21.57
CA GLN A 4 -16.20 -13.27 -21.38
C GLN A 4 -15.35 -12.14 -21.98
N MET A 5 -15.81 -11.53 -23.08
CA MET A 5 -15.12 -10.40 -23.71
C MET A 5 -15.33 -9.11 -22.90
N THR A 6 -16.55 -8.88 -22.40
CA THR A 6 -16.84 -7.75 -21.50
C THR A 6 -16.05 -7.86 -20.21
N ASP A 7 -16.01 -9.03 -19.58
CA ASP A 7 -15.23 -9.28 -18.36
C ASP A 7 -13.74 -9.03 -18.59
N ALA A 8 -13.19 -9.46 -19.73
CA ALA A 8 -11.81 -9.18 -20.09
C ALA A 8 -11.56 -7.68 -20.26
N LEU A 9 -12.45 -6.95 -20.94
CA LEU A 9 -12.31 -5.49 -21.13
C LEU A 9 -12.41 -4.74 -19.80
N ASP A 10 -13.31 -5.15 -18.91
CA ASP A 10 -13.47 -4.55 -17.58
C ASP A 10 -12.22 -4.78 -16.71
N PHE A 11 -11.63 -5.98 -16.75
CA PHE A 11 -10.36 -6.27 -16.07
C PHE A 11 -9.23 -5.36 -16.55
N HIS A 12 -9.06 -5.24 -17.87
CA HIS A 12 -8.02 -4.37 -18.44
C HIS A 12 -8.28 -2.90 -18.11
N GLY A 13 -9.55 -2.45 -18.12
CA GLY A 13 -9.95 -1.11 -17.70
C GLY A 13 -9.52 -0.80 -16.26
N ARG A 14 -9.81 -1.71 -15.32
CA ARG A 14 -9.38 -1.59 -13.92
C ARG A 14 -7.85 -1.61 -13.77
N ALA A 15 -7.16 -2.46 -14.54
CA ALA A 15 -5.70 -2.52 -14.54
C ALA A 15 -5.05 -1.21 -15.01
N LEU A 16 -5.62 -0.58 -16.04
CA LEU A 16 -5.16 0.72 -16.56
C LEU A 16 -5.36 1.83 -15.52
N GLN A 17 -6.50 1.83 -14.82
CA GLN A 17 -6.77 2.78 -13.73
C GLN A 17 -5.77 2.62 -12.57
N LEU A 18 -5.53 1.39 -12.11
CA LEU A 18 -4.54 1.11 -11.06
C LEU A 18 -3.11 1.52 -11.50
N ARG A 19 -2.77 1.30 -12.76
CA ARG A 19 -1.48 1.74 -13.32
C ARG A 19 -1.36 3.27 -13.32
N ALA A 20 -2.41 3.99 -13.71
CA ALA A 20 -2.41 5.45 -13.70
C ALA A 20 -2.21 6.00 -12.27
N SER A 21 -2.91 5.44 -11.28
CA SER A 21 -2.74 5.80 -9.86
C SER A 21 -1.31 5.54 -9.36
N ARG A 22 -0.70 4.42 -9.78
CA ARG A 22 0.69 4.14 -9.46
C ARG A 22 1.65 5.13 -10.10
N GLN A 23 1.42 5.51 -11.36
CA GLN A 23 2.25 6.50 -12.05
C GLN A 23 2.17 7.87 -11.37
N GLU A 24 1.00 8.28 -10.89
CA GLU A 24 0.84 9.51 -10.10
C GLU A 24 1.65 9.46 -8.80
N THR A 25 1.63 8.31 -8.11
CA THR A 25 2.41 8.10 -6.89
C THR A 25 3.92 8.15 -7.17
N ILE A 26 4.39 7.50 -8.24
CA ILE A 26 5.80 7.54 -8.67
C ILE A 26 6.20 8.97 -9.04
N ALA A 27 5.36 9.70 -9.77
CA ALA A 27 5.61 11.09 -10.14
C ALA A 27 5.74 11.98 -8.88
N SER A 28 4.86 11.79 -7.89
CA SER A 28 4.95 12.48 -6.60
C SER A 28 6.22 12.14 -5.84
N ASN A 29 6.64 10.86 -5.86
CA ASN A 29 7.88 10.43 -5.24
C ASN A 29 9.11 11.05 -5.91
N ILE A 30 9.14 11.13 -7.25
CA ILE A 30 10.24 11.75 -8.01
C ILE A 30 10.30 13.26 -7.74
N ALA A 31 9.14 13.95 -7.74
CA ALA A 31 9.09 15.38 -7.50
C ALA A 31 9.59 15.78 -6.10
N ASN A 32 9.44 14.90 -5.11
CA ASN A 32 9.88 15.12 -3.74
C ASN A 32 11.16 14.36 -3.38
N ALA A 33 11.82 13.69 -4.35
CA ALA A 33 12.99 12.86 -4.09
C ALA A 33 14.14 13.62 -3.42
N ASP A 34 14.28 14.91 -3.76
CA ASP A 34 15.34 15.78 -3.24
C ASP A 34 14.92 16.58 -1.99
N THR A 35 13.74 16.32 -1.43
CA THR A 35 13.29 16.98 -0.20
C THR A 35 13.78 16.22 1.04
N PRO A 36 14.55 16.86 1.95
CA PRO A 36 15.05 16.20 3.15
C PRO A 36 13.89 15.62 3.99
N ASN A 37 14.10 14.43 4.56
CA ASN A 37 13.13 13.69 5.37
C ASN A 37 11.86 13.20 4.63
N PHE A 38 11.80 13.27 3.29
CA PHE A 38 10.67 12.73 2.54
C PHE A 38 10.66 11.19 2.55
N LYS A 39 9.46 10.62 2.64
CA LYS A 39 9.23 9.16 2.64
C LYS A 39 8.34 8.81 1.46
N ALA A 40 8.88 8.05 0.52
CA ALA A 40 8.13 7.56 -0.62
C ALA A 40 7.01 6.61 -0.16
N LYS A 41 5.93 6.60 -0.93
CA LYS A 41 4.80 5.68 -0.73
C LYS A 41 4.60 4.87 -2.00
N ASP A 42 4.17 3.62 -1.87
CA ASP A 42 3.68 2.80 -2.98
C ASP A 42 2.69 1.77 -2.43
N PHE A 43 1.92 1.14 -3.30
CA PHE A 43 1.04 0.02 -2.97
C PHE A 43 1.43 -1.22 -3.78
N ASP A 44 1.03 -2.39 -3.30
CA ASP A 44 1.24 -3.63 -4.05
C ASP A 44 0.22 -3.71 -5.20
N PHE A 45 0.68 -3.37 -6.41
CA PHE A 45 -0.13 -3.42 -7.62
C PHE A 45 -0.67 -4.83 -7.90
N GLY A 46 0.09 -5.88 -7.63
CA GLY A 46 -0.33 -7.26 -7.86
C GLY A 46 -1.46 -7.67 -6.91
N ALA A 47 -1.35 -7.29 -5.65
CA ALA A 47 -2.42 -7.49 -4.67
C ALA A 47 -3.68 -6.68 -5.02
N ALA A 48 -3.51 -5.39 -5.36
CA ALA A 48 -4.63 -4.52 -5.74
C ALA A 48 -5.35 -4.98 -7.01
N LEU A 49 -4.61 -5.49 -8.01
CA LEU A 49 -5.19 -6.00 -9.25
C LEU A 49 -6.00 -7.28 -9.02
N ARG A 50 -5.53 -8.18 -8.14
CA ARG A 50 -6.24 -9.40 -7.75
C ARG A 50 -7.53 -9.10 -6.99
N GLU A 51 -7.49 -8.13 -6.09
CA GLU A 51 -8.68 -7.65 -5.39
C GLU A 51 -9.69 -7.02 -6.37
N ALA A 52 -9.22 -6.19 -7.30
CA ALA A 52 -10.06 -5.57 -8.33
C ALA A 52 -10.63 -6.56 -9.35
N SER A 53 -9.99 -7.71 -9.57
CA SER A 53 -10.49 -8.77 -10.46
C SER A 53 -11.46 -9.74 -9.78
N GLY A 54 -11.81 -9.51 -8.50
CA GLY A 54 -12.75 -10.37 -7.76
C GLY A 54 -12.20 -11.78 -7.46
N MET A 55 -10.92 -12.01 -7.69
CA MET A 55 -10.25 -13.22 -7.20
C MET A 55 -10.05 -13.02 -5.70
N PRO A 56 -10.64 -13.86 -4.83
CA PRO A 56 -10.47 -13.70 -3.40
C PRO A 56 -8.97 -13.70 -3.11
N ALA A 57 -8.50 -12.62 -2.49
CA ALA A 57 -7.15 -12.53 -1.96
C ALA A 57 -7.05 -13.56 -0.83
N SER A 58 -6.80 -14.82 -1.19
CA SER A 58 -6.38 -15.84 -0.24
C SER A 58 -5.01 -15.42 0.26
N ASP A 59 -5.01 -14.75 1.42
CA ASP A 59 -3.89 -14.54 2.34
C ASP A 59 -2.50 -14.65 1.71
N ALA A 60 -2.16 -13.70 0.85
CA ALA A 60 -0.80 -13.54 0.34
C ALA A 60 -0.31 -12.17 0.77
N GLY A 61 0.01 -12.00 2.07
CA GLY A 61 0.66 -10.77 2.51
C GLY A 61 0.53 -10.36 3.97
N SER A 62 -0.01 -11.18 4.85
CA SER A 62 0.25 -11.04 6.29
C SER A 62 1.70 -11.49 6.56
N ARG A 63 2.70 -10.65 6.24
CA ARG A 63 4.06 -10.79 6.82
C ARG A 63 4.03 -10.36 8.30
N ALA A 64 3.14 -10.98 9.06
CA ALA A 64 2.98 -10.81 10.48
C ALA A 64 2.74 -12.20 11.09
N ALA A 65 3.84 -12.91 11.34
CA ALA A 65 4.03 -13.82 12.48
C ALA A 65 5.40 -14.48 12.30
N LEU A 66 6.46 -13.74 12.63
CA LEU A 66 7.66 -14.39 13.14
C LEU A 66 7.23 -15.13 14.43
N PRO A 67 7.58 -16.41 14.61
CA PRO A 67 7.23 -17.14 15.81
C PRO A 67 7.83 -16.44 17.03
N ALA A 68 7.00 -16.30 18.06
CA ALA A 68 7.34 -15.72 19.34
C ALA A 68 8.62 -16.37 19.90
N ALA A 69 9.72 -15.61 19.84
CA ALA A 69 10.82 -15.81 20.76
C ALA A 69 10.39 -15.14 22.08
N GLU A 70 10.27 -15.96 23.11
CA GLU A 70 10.14 -15.52 24.49
C GLU A 70 11.30 -14.57 24.83
N GLY A 71 10.97 -13.33 25.18
CA GLY A 71 11.97 -12.31 25.49
C GLY A 71 11.35 -10.93 25.51
N GLY A 72 10.94 -10.50 26.70
CA GLY A 72 10.19 -9.27 26.92
C GLY A 72 10.80 -8.04 26.25
N LEU A 73 9.96 -7.36 25.46
CA LEU A 73 10.12 -5.95 25.16
C LEU A 73 8.78 -5.29 25.48
N SER A 74 8.72 -4.69 26.67
CA SER A 74 7.68 -3.78 27.09
C SER A 74 7.44 -2.77 25.97
N THR A 75 6.29 -2.86 25.30
CA THR A 75 5.83 -1.85 24.36
C THR A 75 5.61 -0.57 25.14
N VAL A 76 6.62 0.31 25.17
CA VAL A 76 6.52 1.63 25.77
C VAL A 76 5.47 2.41 24.97
N ALA A 77 4.27 2.53 25.54
CA ALA A 77 3.25 3.42 25.02
C ALA A 77 3.72 4.86 25.23
N LEU A 78 4.13 5.53 24.15
CA LEU A 78 4.51 6.95 24.23
C LEU A 78 3.26 7.79 24.50
N ALA A 79 3.35 8.65 25.52
CA ALA A 79 2.30 9.58 25.91
C ALA A 79 2.03 10.59 24.78
N ARG A 80 0.75 10.79 24.46
CA ARG A 80 0.28 11.74 23.45
C ARG A 80 0.58 13.17 23.90
N THR A 81 1.47 13.85 23.18
CA THR A 81 1.93 15.21 23.55
C THR A 81 0.92 16.30 23.18
N HIS A 82 -0.07 16.03 22.31
CA HIS A 82 -1.06 17.02 21.92
C HIS A 82 -2.37 16.40 21.41
N ARG A 83 -3.52 17.07 21.63
CA ARG A 83 -4.87 16.57 21.29
C ARG A 83 -5.08 16.36 19.78
N GLY A 84 -4.33 17.08 18.94
CA GLY A 84 -4.33 16.90 17.48
C GLY A 84 -3.46 15.74 16.97
N HIS A 85 -2.65 15.11 17.83
CA HIS A 85 -1.88 13.92 17.43
C HIS A 85 -2.80 12.70 17.47
N GLN A 86 -3.34 12.35 16.31
CA GLN A 86 -4.02 11.08 16.10
C GLN A 86 -2.99 9.95 16.13
N GLN A 87 -3.27 8.96 16.98
CA GLN A 87 -2.44 7.79 17.15
C GLN A 87 -2.69 6.86 15.96
N LEU A 88 -1.65 6.61 15.15
CA LEU A 88 -1.70 5.70 14.02
C LEU A 88 -1.81 4.25 14.54
N GLY A 89 -3.05 3.83 14.78
CA GLY A 89 -3.41 2.46 15.13
C GLY A 89 -4.83 2.19 14.67
N GLY A 90 -4.98 1.40 13.60
CA GLY A 90 -6.27 0.85 13.18
C GLY A 90 -6.71 1.29 11.79
N SER A 91 -6.66 0.33 10.86
CA SER A 91 -7.07 0.36 9.46
C SER A 91 -8.36 1.17 9.19
N LEU A 92 -8.22 2.30 8.53
CA LEU A 92 -9.32 3.00 7.87
C LEU A 92 -9.47 2.37 6.48
N LYS A 93 -10.49 1.52 6.30
CA LYS A 93 -10.97 1.13 4.97
C LYS A 93 -11.55 2.38 4.30
N SER A 94 -10.68 3.12 3.61
CA SER A 94 -11.03 4.20 2.70
C SER A 94 -11.49 3.59 1.38
N GLY A 95 -12.72 3.87 0.96
CA GLY A 95 -13.30 3.32 -0.26
C GLY A 95 -12.44 3.61 -1.50
N GLY A 96 -12.04 2.54 -2.17
CA GLY A 96 -11.53 2.56 -3.55
C GLY A 96 -10.08 3.04 -3.76
N GLN A 97 -9.34 3.40 -2.71
CA GLN A 97 -7.94 3.78 -2.82
C GLN A 97 -7.05 2.67 -2.25
N PRO A 98 -6.08 2.14 -3.01
CA PRO A 98 -5.17 1.11 -2.51
C PRO A 98 -4.34 1.66 -1.34
N ASP A 99 -4.20 0.86 -0.29
CA ASP A 99 -3.49 1.25 0.94
C ASP A 99 -2.00 1.54 0.62
N LEU A 100 -1.66 2.83 0.64
CA LEU A 100 -0.32 3.33 0.33
C LEU A 100 0.61 3.05 1.52
N LYS A 101 1.52 2.10 1.33
CA LYS A 101 2.53 1.72 2.32
C LYS A 101 3.78 2.58 2.13
N TYR A 102 4.46 2.90 3.23
CA TYR A 102 5.75 3.57 3.15
C TYR A 102 6.78 2.61 2.54
N VAL A 103 7.47 3.07 1.50
CA VAL A 103 8.55 2.34 0.84
C VAL A 103 9.85 3.12 1.04
N HIS A 104 10.96 2.41 1.28
CA HIS A 104 12.28 2.99 1.24
C HIS A 104 12.77 2.91 -0.22
N PRO A 105 12.85 4.03 -0.96
CA PRO A 105 13.43 3.99 -2.30
C PRO A 105 14.93 3.79 -2.13
N GLU A 106 15.41 2.56 -2.28
CA GLU A 106 16.84 2.28 -2.46
C GLU A 106 17.27 3.04 -3.72
N GLN A 107 18.12 4.05 -3.61
CA GLN A 107 18.68 4.70 -4.79
C GLN A 107 19.71 3.75 -5.41
N PRO A 108 19.52 3.26 -6.66
CA PRO A 108 20.58 2.55 -7.33
C PRO A 108 21.71 3.55 -7.58
N SER A 109 22.82 3.35 -6.89
CA SER A 109 24.04 4.12 -7.07
C SER A 109 24.50 3.98 -8.52
N MET A 110 24.77 5.12 -9.18
CA MET A 110 25.54 5.17 -10.44
C MET A 110 27.02 5.35 -10.12
#